data_AF-A0A0A7RYM8-F1
#
_entry.id   AF-A0A0A7RYM8-F1
#
_cell.length_a   1.000
_cell.length_b   1.000
_cell.length_c   1.000
_cell.angle_alpha   90.00
_cell.angle_beta   90.00
_cell.angle_gamma   90.00
#
_symmetry.space_group_name_H-M   'P 1'
#
loop_
_entity.id
_entity.type
_entity.pdbx_description
1 polymer ?
#
loop_
_entity_poly.entity_id
_entity_poly.type
_entity_poly.pdbx_seq_one_letter_code
_entity_poly.pdbx_strand_id
1 'polypeptide(L)'
;MCSTNTKLKTNMDQLSRAKTDDKSKAKKIDKLVICRIPVSLLDFEVGHYWIELIHDDEDKVEHAIAQARVNGLTEAGMIDLNIKCSKPNGYRESYGWFPSQLVVNPINIFHDKLIVSNDGILNGDHENRINKDKDKIISPTDDREAGRRTDNNELSLRPFDSHQNLRFHPGRITTTISPYILPDDKRTTKQIFSDIKETAIKFGENFNYWSWDNDSYRETNCHTLLFIILASCNLADPEFIGENLDKHFSRYRKSLHRNIKKATSQHIERKELMDKLFKLSMMAKTNNDN
;
A
#
# COMPACT_ATOMS: atom_id res chain seq x y z
N MET A 1 19.91 -56.20 21.10
CA MET A 1 18.54 -56.62 20.75
C MET A 1 17.71 -55.37 20.52
N CYS A 2 17.28 -55.20 19.25
CA CYS A 2 16.12 -54.47 18.69
C CYS A 2 15.71 -53.12 19.31
N SER A 3 15.84 -51.96 18.63
CA SER A 3 15.11 -51.48 17.41
C SER A 3 13.60 -51.40 17.65
N THR A 4 12.85 -50.31 17.44
CA THR A 4 12.89 -49.29 16.37
C THR A 4 12.22 -47.97 16.80
N ASN A 5 12.81 -46.86 16.35
CA ASN A 5 12.15 -45.56 16.11
C ASN A 5 11.03 -45.71 15.07
N THR A 6 9.86 -45.10 15.32
CA THR A 6 8.86 -44.87 14.26
C THR A 6 8.65 -43.38 14.09
N LYS A 7 9.41 -42.79 13.15
CA LYS A 7 9.11 -41.51 12.52
C LYS A 7 7.80 -41.66 11.73
N LEU A 8 6.76 -40.93 12.13
CA LEU A 8 5.64 -40.67 11.24
C LEU A 8 6.10 -39.63 10.21
N LYS A 9 6.69 -40.13 9.12
CA LYS A 9 6.75 -39.44 7.83
C LYS A 9 5.33 -39.40 7.28
N THR A 10 4.62 -38.29 7.44
CA THR A 10 3.48 -37.98 6.59
C THR A 10 4.04 -37.61 5.21
N ASN A 11 3.88 -38.54 4.27
CA ASN A 11 4.16 -38.37 2.85
C ASN A 11 3.46 -37.10 2.33
N MET A 12 4.25 -36.09 1.97
CA MET A 12 3.80 -34.91 1.23
C MET A 12 3.58 -35.18 -0.28
N ASP A 13 3.62 -36.43 -0.73
CA ASP A 13 3.69 -36.78 -2.17
C ASP A 13 2.36 -37.22 -2.82
N GLN A 14 1.19 -37.05 -2.18
CA GLN A 14 -0.10 -37.42 -2.82
C GLN A 14 -1.26 -36.45 -2.56
N LEU A 15 -1.04 -35.15 -2.77
CA LEU A 15 -2.13 -34.21 -3.04
C LEU A 15 -1.78 -33.26 -4.19
N SER A 16 -1.14 -33.78 -5.23
CA SER A 16 -1.13 -33.18 -6.56
C SER A 16 -2.46 -33.47 -7.29
N ARG A 17 -3.58 -33.04 -6.71
CA ARG A 17 -4.74 -32.73 -7.56
C ARG A 17 -4.43 -31.40 -8.22
N ALA A 18 -4.01 -31.48 -9.48
CA ALA A 18 -4.02 -30.34 -10.38
C ALA A 18 -5.39 -29.66 -10.26
N LYS A 19 -5.46 -28.55 -9.51
CA LYS A 19 -6.52 -27.58 -9.66
C LYS A 19 -6.33 -27.08 -11.09
N THR A 20 -7.18 -27.55 -11.99
CA THR A 20 -7.40 -26.89 -13.26
C THR A 20 -7.74 -25.45 -12.91
N ASP A 21 -6.79 -24.53 -13.09
CA ASP A 21 -7.04 -23.09 -13.07
C ASP A 21 -8.17 -22.86 -14.07
N ASP A 22 -9.37 -22.61 -13.54
CA ASP A 22 -10.50 -22.27 -14.36
C ASP A 22 -10.18 -20.94 -15.02
N LYS A 23 -9.82 -21.02 -16.31
CA LYS A 23 -9.39 -19.87 -17.12
C LYS A 23 -10.48 -18.80 -17.26
N SER A 24 -11.67 -19.02 -16.71
CA SER A 24 -12.76 -18.05 -16.65
C SER A 24 -12.82 -17.25 -15.35
N LYS A 25 -12.10 -17.66 -14.28
CA LYS A 25 -12.15 -17.02 -12.97
C LYS A 25 -11.14 -15.89 -12.84
N ALA A 26 -11.52 -14.86 -12.08
CA ALA A 26 -10.59 -13.81 -11.71
C ALA A 26 -9.49 -14.40 -10.81
N LYS A 27 -8.24 -14.00 -11.02
CA LYS A 27 -7.09 -14.55 -10.30
C LYS A 27 -6.63 -13.58 -9.22
N LYS A 28 -6.61 -14.06 -7.97
CA LYS A 28 -6.02 -13.34 -6.84
C LYS A 28 -4.50 -13.23 -7.01
N ILE A 29 -3.93 -12.07 -6.67
CA ILE A 29 -2.48 -11.85 -6.71
C ILE A 29 -1.95 -11.86 -5.28
N ASP A 30 -1.58 -13.04 -4.79
CA ASP A 30 -1.08 -13.21 -3.40
C ASP A 30 0.24 -12.48 -3.11
N LYS A 31 0.90 -11.96 -4.15
CA LYS A 31 2.10 -11.13 -4.05
C LYS A 31 1.80 -9.63 -3.90
N LEU A 32 0.53 -9.25 -3.82
CA LEU A 32 0.07 -7.90 -3.56
C LEU A 32 -0.82 -7.88 -2.31
N VAL A 33 -0.68 -6.84 -1.50
CA VAL A 33 -1.54 -6.59 -0.34
C VAL A 33 -2.01 -5.16 -0.36
N ILE A 34 -3.32 -4.96 -0.27
CA ILE A 34 -3.93 -3.67 0.02
C ILE A 34 -4.17 -3.61 1.52
N CYS A 35 -3.64 -2.58 2.15
CA CYS A 35 -3.78 -2.33 3.58
C CYS A 35 -4.73 -1.16 3.81
N ARG A 36 -5.66 -1.32 4.75
CA ARG A 36 -6.63 -0.29 5.14
C ARG A 36 -6.69 -0.14 6.64
N ILE A 37 -6.46 1.09 7.08
CA ILE A 37 -6.77 1.55 8.43
C ILE A 37 -7.90 2.57 8.27
N PRO A 38 -9.11 2.28 8.74
CA PRO A 38 -10.21 3.25 8.69
C PRO A 38 -9.92 4.42 9.64
N VAL A 39 -10.54 5.56 9.37
CA VAL A 39 -10.51 6.69 10.31
C VAL A 39 -11.24 6.30 11.60
N SER A 40 -10.57 6.38 12.75
CA SER A 40 -11.22 6.34 14.07
C SER A 40 -11.27 7.77 14.63
N LEU A 41 -12.46 8.39 14.60
CA LEU A 41 -12.66 9.71 15.20
C LEU A 41 -12.68 9.69 16.73
N LEU A 42 -12.92 8.52 17.33
CA LEU A 42 -12.87 8.35 18.79
C LEU A 42 -11.43 8.35 19.31
N ASP A 43 -10.53 7.71 18.56
CA ASP A 43 -9.11 7.57 18.93
C ASP A 43 -8.21 8.58 18.20
N PHE A 44 -8.82 9.50 17.43
CA PHE A 44 -8.13 10.46 16.56
C PHE A 44 -7.14 9.83 15.57
N GLU A 45 -7.32 8.56 15.21
CA GLU A 45 -6.52 7.92 14.17
C GLU A 45 -6.99 8.39 12.79
N VAL A 46 -6.10 9.10 12.11
CA VAL A 46 -6.27 9.41 10.69
C VAL A 46 -6.15 8.10 9.92
N GLY A 47 -7.20 7.74 9.17
CA GLY A 47 -7.19 6.55 8.34
C GLY A 47 -6.04 6.59 7.33
N HIS A 48 -5.53 5.42 6.95
CA HIS A 48 -4.43 5.29 6.00
C HIS A 48 -4.58 4.06 5.12
N TYR A 49 -4.46 4.27 3.81
CA TYR A 49 -4.51 3.21 2.79
C TYR A 49 -3.18 3.18 2.04
N TRP A 50 -2.64 1.99 1.84
CA TRP A 50 -1.43 1.78 1.04
C TRP A 50 -1.47 0.41 0.36
N ILE A 51 -0.56 0.21 -0.58
CA ILE A 51 -0.36 -1.07 -1.25
C ILE A 51 1.06 -1.58 -1.00
N GLU A 52 1.20 -2.88 -0.76
CA GLU A 52 2.48 -3.56 -0.57
C GLU A 52 2.72 -4.60 -1.67
N LEU A 53 3.98 -4.69 -2.11
CA LEU A 53 4.49 -5.62 -3.10
C LEU A 53 5.40 -6.62 -2.38
N ILE A 54 4.99 -7.89 -2.36
CA ILE A 54 5.73 -8.95 -1.68
C ILE A 54 6.77 -9.53 -2.63
N HIS A 55 8.04 -9.44 -2.24
CA HIS A 55 9.16 -10.00 -2.99
C HIS A 55 9.75 -11.20 -2.27
N ASP A 56 10.25 -12.18 -3.02
CA ASP A 56 10.84 -13.40 -2.47
C ASP A 56 12.13 -13.15 -1.66
N ASP A 57 12.72 -11.96 -1.80
CA ASP A 57 13.97 -11.56 -1.16
C ASP A 57 13.79 -10.50 -0.07
N GLU A 58 12.56 -10.17 0.34
CA GLU A 58 12.29 -9.08 1.29
C GLU A 58 13.01 -9.25 2.64
N ASP A 59 13.20 -10.50 3.09
CA ASP A 59 13.89 -10.83 4.33
C ASP A 59 15.42 -10.86 4.21
N LYS A 60 15.99 -10.65 3.01
CA LYS A 60 17.45 -10.59 2.87
C LYS A 60 17.97 -9.32 3.53
N VAL A 61 18.90 -9.50 4.47
CA VAL A 61 19.56 -8.40 5.19
C VAL A 61 21.03 -8.34 4.84
N GLU A 62 21.55 -7.12 4.67
CA GLU A 62 22.98 -6.89 4.50
C GLU A 62 23.72 -7.15 5.82
N HIS A 63 24.91 -7.76 5.77
CA HIS A 63 25.66 -8.07 6.99
C HIS A 63 25.95 -6.80 7.81
N ALA A 64 26.33 -5.71 7.16
CA ALA A 64 26.59 -4.43 7.82
C ALA A 64 25.33 -3.89 8.52
N ILE A 65 24.16 -4.03 7.90
CA ILE A 65 22.88 -3.59 8.47
C ILE A 65 22.49 -4.50 9.66
N ALA A 66 22.68 -5.81 9.54
CA ALA A 66 22.46 -6.75 10.63
C ALA A 66 23.36 -6.43 11.84
N GLN A 67 24.64 -6.14 11.59
CA GLN A 67 25.57 -5.75 12.66
C GLN A 67 25.20 -4.40 13.27
N ALA A 68 24.79 -3.42 12.45
CA ALA A 68 24.35 -2.12 12.92
C ALA A 68 23.15 -2.24 13.86
N ARG A 69 22.19 -3.11 13.54
CA ARG A 69 21.05 -3.46 14.40
C ARG A 69 21.48 -4.06 15.74
N VAL A 70 22.38 -5.04 15.71
CA VAL A 70 22.93 -5.67 16.93
C VAL A 70 23.63 -4.65 17.82
N ASN A 71 24.32 -3.69 17.22
CA ASN A 71 25.03 -2.63 17.93
C ASN A 71 24.11 -1.46 18.35
N GLY A 72 22.81 -1.51 18.04
CA GLY A 72 21.85 -0.47 18.40
C GLY A 72 22.07 0.86 17.70
N LEU A 73 22.61 0.85 16.47
CA LEU A 73 22.81 2.08 15.71
C LEU A 73 21.46 2.74 15.38
N THR A 74 21.47 4.07 15.41
CA THR A 74 20.39 4.89 14.89
C THR A 74 20.51 5.06 13.38
N GLU A 75 19.43 5.48 12.74
CA GLU A 75 19.42 5.79 11.31
C GLU A 75 20.48 6.82 10.92
N ALA A 76 20.60 7.91 11.69
CA ALA A 76 21.67 8.90 11.51
C ALA A 76 23.05 8.25 11.58
N GLY A 77 23.28 7.38 12.58
CA GLY A 77 24.55 6.68 12.74
C GLY A 77 24.91 5.78 11.56
N MET A 78 23.93 5.18 10.87
CA MET A 78 24.22 4.41 9.65
C MET A 78 24.46 5.26 8.41
N ILE A 79 23.71 6.36 8.28
CA ILE A 79 23.92 7.33 7.20
C ILE A 79 25.35 7.88 7.30
N ASP A 80 25.81 8.21 8.50
CA ASP A 80 27.17 8.68 8.77
C ASP A 80 28.24 7.63 8.42
N LEU A 81 27.94 6.34 8.61
CA LEU A 81 28.80 5.23 8.19
C LEU A 81 28.75 4.93 6.68
N ASN A 82 27.89 5.62 5.93
CA ASN A 82 27.71 5.48 4.49
C ASN A 82 27.52 4.01 4.05
N ILE A 83 26.71 3.27 4.82
CA ILE A 83 26.44 1.86 4.55
C ILE A 83 25.61 1.76 3.26
N LYS A 84 26.19 1.13 2.23
CA LYS A 84 25.48 0.91 0.96
C LYS A 84 24.48 -0.23 1.08
N CYS A 85 23.22 0.06 0.82
CA CYS A 85 22.16 -0.94 0.80
C CYS A 85 22.03 -1.58 -0.59
N SER A 86 22.29 -2.88 -0.68
CA SER A 86 22.08 -3.69 -1.89
C SER A 86 20.92 -4.68 -1.77
N LYS A 87 20.28 -4.72 -0.60
CA LYS A 87 19.23 -5.66 -0.20
C LYS A 87 18.03 -4.91 0.38
N PRO A 88 16.85 -5.56 0.48
CA PRO A 88 15.65 -4.93 1.04
C PRO A 88 15.77 -4.71 2.55
N ASN A 89 16.66 -5.44 3.23
CA ASN A 89 16.93 -5.30 4.66
C ASN A 89 15.70 -5.52 5.56
N GLY A 90 14.75 -6.34 5.12
CA GLY A 90 13.48 -6.55 5.81
C GLY A 90 12.47 -5.43 5.56
N TYR A 91 12.72 -4.45 4.70
CA TYR A 91 11.72 -3.49 4.26
C TYR A 91 11.01 -4.01 3.01
N ARG A 92 9.68 -3.96 3.03
CA ARG A 92 8.78 -4.38 1.96
C ARG A 92 8.44 -3.20 1.06
N GLU A 93 8.50 -3.44 -0.25
CA GLU A 93 8.14 -2.42 -1.23
C GLU A 93 6.68 -2.01 -1.07
N SER A 94 6.41 -0.71 -0.97
CA SER A 94 5.06 -0.22 -0.68
C SER A 94 4.86 1.22 -1.12
N TYR A 95 3.59 1.59 -1.32
CA TYR A 95 3.18 2.90 -1.85
C TYR A 95 1.96 3.45 -1.11
N GLY A 96 2.13 4.62 -0.47
CA GLY A 96 1.07 5.41 0.17
C GLY A 96 1.29 6.92 -0.01
N TRP A 97 0.28 7.74 0.27
CA TRP A 97 0.32 9.19 0.07
C TRP A 97 0.06 9.96 1.36
N PHE A 98 0.98 10.83 1.72
CA PHE A 98 0.96 11.54 3.00
C PHE A 98 1.04 13.06 2.81
N PRO A 99 0.57 13.83 3.79
CA PRO A 99 0.95 15.23 3.89
C PRO A 99 2.40 15.33 4.39
N SER A 100 3.13 16.36 3.95
CA SER A 100 4.49 16.66 4.44
C SER A 100 4.53 16.89 5.94
N GLN A 101 3.48 17.52 6.47
CA GLN A 101 3.25 17.71 7.89
C GLN A 101 1.79 17.44 8.22
N LEU A 102 1.54 16.67 9.28
CA LEU A 102 0.20 16.38 9.74
C LEU A 102 -0.26 17.51 10.67
N VAL A 103 -0.77 18.60 10.10
CA VAL A 103 -1.42 19.69 10.86
C VAL A 103 -2.92 19.46 10.84
N VAL A 104 -3.37 18.39 11.50
CA VAL A 104 -4.80 18.11 11.66
C VAL A 104 -5.23 18.70 13.00
N ASN A 105 -5.86 19.88 12.96
CA ASN A 105 -6.56 20.40 14.13
C ASN A 105 -7.95 19.74 14.16
N PRO A 106 -8.29 18.91 15.18
CA PRO A 106 -9.53 18.14 15.21
C PRO A 106 -10.80 19.00 15.08
N ILE A 107 -10.72 20.26 15.55
CA ILE A 107 -11.83 21.23 15.49
C ILE A 107 -12.22 21.56 14.05
N ASN A 108 -11.28 21.51 13.09
CA ASN A 108 -11.54 21.84 11.69
C ASN A 108 -12.29 20.73 10.92
N ILE A 109 -12.28 19.49 11.44
CA ILE A 109 -12.96 18.32 10.84
C ILE A 109 -14.48 18.44 10.98
N PHE A 110 -14.97 19.03 12.09
CA PHE A 110 -16.40 19.09 12.42
C PHE A 110 -17.16 20.26 11.78
N HIS A 111 -16.50 21.13 11.00
CA HIS A 111 -17.09 22.37 10.48
C HIS A 111 -17.38 22.39 8.97
N ASP A 112 -17.35 21.24 8.26
CA ASP A 112 -17.78 21.07 6.85
C ASP A 112 -17.18 22.07 5.83
N LYS A 113 -16.12 22.81 6.19
CA LYS A 113 -15.62 23.97 5.43
C LYS A 113 -14.11 24.06 5.27
N LEU A 114 -13.32 23.15 5.83
CA LEU A 114 -11.87 23.17 5.64
C LEU A 114 -11.39 21.96 4.85
N ILE A 115 -11.10 22.20 3.58
CA ILE A 115 -10.12 21.40 2.85
C ILE A 115 -8.81 21.57 3.62
N VAL A 116 -8.35 20.52 4.30
CA VAL A 116 -6.99 20.51 4.84
C VAL A 116 -6.09 20.19 3.66
N SER A 117 -5.15 21.07 3.34
CA SER A 117 -4.17 20.85 2.27
C SER A 117 -2.76 21.07 2.79
N ASN A 118 -1.84 20.22 2.37
CA ASN A 118 -0.39 20.31 2.62
C ASN A 118 0.37 19.89 1.38
N ASP A 119 1.69 20.00 1.37
CA ASP A 119 2.48 19.35 0.33
C ASP A 119 2.28 17.84 0.40
N GLY A 120 2.10 17.21 -0.74
CA GLY A 120 1.87 15.78 -0.84
C GLY A 120 3.18 15.04 -1.10
N ILE A 121 3.38 13.94 -0.39
CA ILE A 121 4.61 13.17 -0.45
C ILE A 121 4.32 11.67 -0.54
N LEU A 122 5.01 11.01 -1.47
CA LEU A 122 4.95 9.57 -1.63
C LEU A 122 5.67 8.92 -0.44
N ASN A 123 5.03 7.93 0.16
CA ASN A 123 5.57 7.14 1.26
C ASN A 123 5.98 7.91 2.52
N GLY A 124 5.62 9.18 2.65
CA GLY A 124 6.11 10.00 3.76
C GLY A 124 7.59 10.36 3.62
N ASP A 125 8.16 10.24 2.42
CA ASP A 125 9.57 10.56 2.14
C ASP A 125 9.79 12.08 2.10
N HIS A 126 10.05 12.64 3.27
CA HIS A 126 10.25 14.08 3.47
C HIS A 126 11.20 14.34 4.63
N GLU A 127 12.08 15.34 4.47
CA GLU A 127 13.15 15.67 5.41
C GLU A 127 12.65 15.83 6.86
N ASN A 128 11.56 16.59 7.08
CA ASN A 128 10.95 16.72 8.40
C ASN A 128 10.56 15.39 9.06
N ARG A 129 10.10 14.40 8.29
CA ARG A 129 9.71 13.09 8.81
C ARG A 129 10.96 12.23 9.07
N ILE A 130 11.93 12.28 8.15
CA ILE A 130 13.22 11.59 8.30
C ILE A 130 13.94 12.10 9.57
N ASN A 131 13.95 13.41 9.79
CA ASN A 131 14.54 14.03 10.97
C ASN A 131 13.86 13.63 12.28
N LYS A 132 12.57 13.24 12.27
CA LYS A 132 11.89 12.68 13.45
C LYS A 132 12.30 11.24 13.75
N ASP A 133 12.72 10.51 12.73
CA ASP A 133 13.18 9.11 12.86
C ASP A 133 14.70 8.99 13.08
N LYS A 134 15.46 10.08 12.92
CA LYS A 134 16.94 10.07 12.89
C LYS A 134 17.60 9.40 14.11
N ASP A 135 17.00 9.52 15.28
CA ASP A 135 17.51 9.01 16.55
C ASP A 135 16.89 7.64 16.92
N LYS A 136 16.03 7.08 16.06
CA LYS A 136 15.44 5.75 16.24
C LYS A 136 16.39 4.67 15.75
N ILE A 137 16.30 3.50 16.40
CA ILE A 137 17.02 2.29 15.98
C ILE A 137 16.49 1.83 14.63
N ILE A 138 17.39 1.27 13.81
CA ILE A 138 17.07 0.84 12.46
C ILE A 138 16.37 -0.51 12.45
N SER A 139 15.04 -0.50 12.50
CA SER A 139 14.27 -1.73 12.35
C SER A 139 13.08 -1.56 11.41
N PRO A 140 12.81 -2.56 10.55
CA PRO A 140 11.57 -2.60 9.78
C PRO A 140 10.34 -2.93 10.64
N THR A 141 10.53 -3.29 11.91
CA THR A 141 9.45 -3.63 12.85
C THR A 141 8.93 -2.43 13.63
N ASP A 142 9.71 -1.35 13.69
CA ASP A 142 9.45 -0.24 14.60
C ASP A 142 8.66 0.88 13.91
N ASP A 143 7.95 1.68 14.71
CA ASP A 143 7.13 2.77 14.20
C ASP A 143 7.98 3.91 13.63
N ARG A 144 7.68 4.32 12.40
CA ARG A 144 8.41 5.36 11.67
C ARG A 144 7.45 6.40 11.09
N GLU A 145 7.94 7.63 11.02
CA GLU A 145 7.23 8.77 10.44
C GLU A 145 7.50 8.91 8.94
N ALA A 146 8.68 8.47 8.49
CA ALA A 146 9.15 8.57 7.11
C ALA A 146 9.30 7.21 6.46
N GLY A 147 8.78 7.05 5.25
CA GLY A 147 9.17 5.99 4.34
C GLY A 147 10.27 6.46 3.38
N ARG A 148 10.39 5.80 2.23
CA ARG A 148 11.29 6.18 1.13
C ARG A 148 10.56 6.07 -0.20
N ARG A 149 10.78 7.04 -1.10
CA ARG A 149 10.12 7.05 -2.42
C ARG A 149 10.97 6.45 -3.54
N THR A 150 12.28 6.31 -3.34
CA THR A 150 13.22 5.82 -4.38
C THR A 150 13.79 4.44 -4.06
N ASP A 151 14.18 3.73 -5.13
CA ASP A 151 15.06 2.57 -5.02
C ASP A 151 16.44 2.96 -4.48
N ASN A 152 17.20 1.97 -4.02
CA ASN A 152 18.58 2.11 -3.57
C ASN A 152 18.74 3.27 -2.57
N ASN A 153 17.81 3.35 -1.62
CA ASN A 153 17.85 4.32 -0.54
C ASN A 153 18.80 3.83 0.57
N GLU A 154 19.03 4.67 1.56
CA GLU A 154 19.94 4.44 2.68
C GLU A 154 19.53 3.27 3.58
N LEU A 155 18.27 2.82 3.53
CA LEU A 155 17.75 1.72 4.35
C LEU A 155 17.44 0.45 3.56
N SER A 156 17.13 0.56 2.27
CA SER A 156 16.58 -0.52 1.47
C SER A 156 16.89 -0.36 -0.02
N LEU A 157 16.97 -1.48 -0.71
CA LEU A 157 16.97 -1.55 -2.17
C LEU A 157 15.67 -0.96 -2.79
N ARG A 158 14.55 -0.93 -2.06
CA ARG A 158 13.22 -0.58 -2.58
C ARG A 158 12.56 0.56 -1.80
N PRO A 159 11.66 1.34 -2.45
CA PRO A 159 10.85 2.33 -1.77
C PRO A 159 9.86 1.65 -0.82
N PHE A 160 9.43 2.34 0.22
CA PHE A 160 8.51 1.78 1.18
C PHE A 160 7.72 2.84 1.95
N ASP A 161 6.47 2.52 2.30
CA ASP A 161 5.58 3.29 3.15
C ASP A 161 6.05 3.27 4.62
N SER A 162 5.82 4.35 5.36
CA SER A 162 6.22 4.45 6.78
C SER A 162 5.47 3.47 7.70
N HIS A 163 4.26 3.05 7.32
CA HIS A 163 3.39 2.14 8.09
C HIS A 163 3.55 0.66 7.70
N GLN A 164 4.50 0.31 6.81
CA GLN A 164 4.74 -1.09 6.43
C GLN A 164 5.09 -1.99 7.64
N ASN A 165 5.55 -1.39 8.75
CA ASN A 165 5.95 -2.10 9.96
C ASN A 165 4.75 -2.77 10.63
N LEU A 166 3.54 -2.26 10.37
CA LEU A 166 2.30 -2.78 10.93
C LEU A 166 2.01 -4.23 10.53
N ARG A 167 2.65 -4.75 9.48
CA ARG A 167 2.58 -6.19 9.16
C ARG A 167 3.15 -7.10 10.26
N PHE A 168 4.01 -6.56 11.13
CA PHE A 168 4.53 -7.25 12.31
C PHE A 168 3.63 -7.06 13.55
N HIS A 169 2.57 -6.25 13.43
CA HIS A 169 1.65 -5.88 14.50
C HIS A 169 0.20 -6.19 14.06
N PRO A 170 -0.20 -7.47 13.96
CA PRO A 170 -1.46 -7.89 13.30
C PRO A 170 -2.75 -7.34 13.93
N GLY A 171 -2.69 -6.74 15.13
CA GLY A 171 -3.82 -6.04 15.75
C GLY A 171 -4.00 -4.57 15.32
N ARG A 172 -3.04 -3.98 14.59
CA ARG A 172 -3.05 -2.56 14.20
C ARG A 172 -3.50 -2.31 12.76
N ILE A 173 -3.59 -3.35 11.93
CA ILE A 173 -4.20 -3.25 10.60
C ILE A 173 -5.59 -3.89 10.67
N THR A 174 -6.63 -3.09 10.42
CA THR A 174 -8.01 -3.58 10.46
C THR A 174 -8.33 -4.50 9.29
N THR A 175 -7.72 -4.27 8.14
CA THR A 175 -8.00 -5.06 6.93
C THR A 175 -6.78 -5.13 6.03
N THR A 176 -6.42 -6.36 5.65
CA THR A 176 -5.52 -6.67 4.54
C THR A 176 -6.21 -7.59 3.55
N ILE A 177 -6.14 -7.27 2.26
CA ILE A 177 -6.67 -8.12 1.18
C ILE A 177 -5.69 -8.14 0.01
N SER A 178 -5.80 -9.13 -0.89
CA SER A 178 -5.06 -9.10 -2.15
C SER A 178 -5.99 -8.74 -3.31
N PRO A 179 -5.55 -7.90 -4.25
CA PRO A 179 -6.32 -7.59 -5.44
C PRO A 179 -6.38 -8.79 -6.40
N TYR A 180 -7.26 -8.67 -7.38
CA TYR A 180 -7.48 -9.66 -8.43
C TYR A 180 -7.16 -9.06 -9.80
N ILE A 181 -6.81 -9.92 -10.75
CA ILE A 181 -6.81 -9.61 -12.18
C ILE A 181 -7.89 -10.41 -12.88
N LEU A 182 -8.43 -9.85 -13.96
CA LEU A 182 -9.40 -10.54 -14.79
C LEU A 182 -8.73 -11.64 -15.64
N PRO A 183 -9.49 -12.64 -16.13
CA PRO A 183 -8.91 -13.83 -16.77
C PRO A 183 -8.17 -13.55 -18.10
N ASP A 184 -8.51 -12.44 -18.74
CA ASP A 184 -7.87 -11.96 -19.97
C ASP A 184 -6.53 -11.26 -19.72
N ASP A 185 -6.22 -10.89 -18.48
CA ASP A 185 -4.93 -10.30 -18.12
C ASP A 185 -3.80 -11.33 -18.26
N LYS A 186 -2.77 -10.98 -19.05
CA LYS A 186 -1.60 -11.83 -19.32
C LYS A 186 -0.31 -11.29 -18.70
N ARG A 187 -0.37 -10.21 -17.92
CA ARG A 187 0.80 -9.61 -17.30
C ARG A 187 1.39 -10.55 -16.25
N THR A 188 2.70 -10.56 -16.16
CA THR A 188 3.43 -11.20 -15.06
C THR A 188 3.36 -10.34 -13.80
N THR A 189 3.57 -10.94 -12.62
CA THR A 189 3.67 -10.18 -11.36
C THR A 189 4.71 -9.07 -11.44
N LYS A 190 5.85 -9.29 -12.12
CA LYS A 190 6.89 -8.27 -12.32
C LYS A 190 6.39 -7.07 -13.13
N GLN A 191 5.62 -7.31 -14.19
CA GLN A 191 5.00 -6.24 -14.98
C GLN A 191 3.98 -5.47 -14.14
N ILE A 192 3.14 -6.16 -13.38
CA ILE A 192 2.16 -5.52 -12.49
C ILE A 192 2.86 -4.66 -11.43
N PHE A 193 3.94 -5.15 -10.82
CA PHE A 193 4.74 -4.38 -9.87
C PHE A 193 5.33 -3.12 -10.53
N SER A 194 5.85 -3.24 -11.76
CA SER A 194 6.35 -2.10 -12.53
C SER A 194 5.25 -1.07 -12.80
N ASP A 195 4.04 -1.51 -13.19
CA ASP A 195 2.89 -0.64 -13.46
C ASP A 195 2.46 0.12 -12.19
N ILE A 196 2.44 -0.55 -11.03
CA ILE A 196 2.10 0.07 -9.74
C ILE A 196 3.11 1.15 -9.39
N LYS A 197 4.40 0.82 -9.48
CA LYS A 197 5.49 1.75 -9.19
C LYS A 197 5.45 2.97 -10.10
N GLU A 198 5.32 2.76 -11.40
CA GLU A 198 5.23 3.84 -12.38
C GLU A 198 4.00 4.73 -12.10
N THR A 199 2.87 4.13 -11.76
CA THR A 199 1.65 4.88 -11.41
C THR A 199 1.83 5.71 -10.14
N ALA A 200 2.46 5.15 -9.10
CA ALA A 200 2.72 5.85 -7.85
C ALA A 200 3.68 7.03 -8.02
N ILE A 201 4.74 6.86 -8.82
CA ILE A 201 5.68 7.93 -9.16
C ILE A 201 4.98 9.03 -9.96
N LYS A 202 4.27 8.67 -11.04
CA LYS A 202 3.50 9.63 -11.85
C LYS A 202 2.46 10.39 -11.02
N PHE A 203 1.84 9.73 -10.04
CA PHE A 203 0.94 10.40 -9.12
C PHE A 203 1.69 11.49 -8.34
N GLY A 204 2.84 11.19 -7.76
CA GLY A 204 3.65 12.19 -7.06
C GLY A 204 4.18 13.33 -7.95
N GLU A 205 4.40 13.07 -9.24
CA GLU A 205 4.77 14.10 -10.23
C GLU A 205 3.59 15.00 -10.62
N ASN A 206 2.39 14.42 -10.72
CA ASN A 206 1.17 15.13 -11.12
C ASN A 206 0.49 15.87 -9.96
N PHE A 207 0.78 15.48 -8.72
CA PHE A 207 0.19 16.03 -7.51
C PHE A 207 1.28 16.43 -6.52
N ASN A 208 1.49 17.74 -6.37
CA ASN A 208 2.39 18.28 -5.34
C ASN A 208 1.68 18.53 -3.99
N TYR A 209 0.40 18.18 -3.86
CA TYR A 209 -0.40 18.43 -2.68
C TYR A 209 -1.08 17.17 -2.15
N TRP A 210 -1.28 17.15 -0.84
CA TRP A 210 -2.16 16.23 -0.14
C TRP A 210 -3.38 17.01 0.35
N SER A 211 -4.58 16.45 0.20
CA SER A 211 -5.81 17.09 0.71
C SER A 211 -6.83 16.11 1.28
N TRP A 212 -7.52 16.56 2.33
CA TRP A 212 -8.68 15.91 2.94
C TRP A 212 -9.89 16.85 2.92
N ASP A 213 -11.03 16.33 2.44
CA ASP A 213 -12.28 17.07 2.18
C ASP A 213 -13.48 16.09 2.26
N ASN A 214 -13.48 15.21 3.27
CA ASN A 214 -14.55 14.25 3.58
C ASN A 214 -15.11 13.47 2.35
N ASP A 215 -14.23 12.76 1.64
CA ASP A 215 -14.52 11.98 0.43
C ASP A 215 -15.08 12.83 -0.73
N SER A 216 -14.72 14.12 -0.79
CA SER A 216 -15.06 15.03 -1.89
C SER A 216 -14.23 14.77 -3.14
N TYR A 217 -14.75 15.17 -4.31
CA TYR A 217 -14.04 15.09 -5.59
C TYR A 217 -12.72 15.88 -5.64
N ARG A 218 -12.50 16.78 -4.66
CA ARG A 218 -11.29 17.61 -4.50
C ARG A 218 -10.19 16.95 -3.65
N GLU A 219 -10.45 15.77 -3.08
CA GLU A 219 -9.46 15.08 -2.28
C GLU A 219 -8.29 14.56 -3.13
N THR A 220 -7.11 14.59 -2.52
CA THR A 220 -5.87 14.00 -3.02
C THR A 220 -5.12 13.44 -1.82
N ASN A 221 -5.50 12.26 -1.35
CA ASN A 221 -4.97 11.59 -0.16
C ASN A 221 -4.58 10.12 -0.45
N CYS A 222 -4.24 9.37 0.59
CA CYS A 222 -3.91 7.95 0.52
C CYS A 222 -5.00 7.08 -0.15
N HIS A 223 -6.28 7.36 0.10
CA HIS A 223 -7.38 6.65 -0.55
C HIS A 223 -7.36 6.90 -2.07
N THR A 224 -7.23 8.16 -2.48
CA THR A 224 -7.21 8.51 -3.90
C THR A 224 -6.02 7.90 -4.65
N LEU A 225 -4.82 7.88 -4.05
CA LEU A 225 -3.66 7.21 -4.63
C LEU A 225 -3.96 5.72 -4.83
N LEU A 226 -4.44 5.03 -3.78
CA LEU A 226 -4.75 3.61 -3.88
C LEU A 226 -5.76 3.34 -5.00
N PHE A 227 -6.87 4.07 -5.05
CA PHE A 227 -7.89 3.84 -6.08
C PHE A 227 -7.35 4.10 -7.49
N ILE A 228 -6.50 5.11 -7.67
CA ILE A 228 -5.84 5.39 -8.95
C ILE A 228 -4.87 4.27 -9.32
N ILE A 229 -4.07 3.77 -8.38
CA ILE A 229 -3.20 2.59 -8.61
C ILE A 229 -4.06 1.41 -9.08
N LEU A 230 -5.11 1.05 -8.35
CA LEU A 230 -5.95 -0.10 -8.70
C LEU A 230 -6.59 0.07 -10.10
N ALA A 231 -7.16 1.25 -10.37
CA ALA A 231 -7.80 1.54 -11.65
C ALA A 231 -6.81 1.53 -12.83
N SER A 232 -5.68 2.22 -12.69
CA SER A 232 -4.66 2.37 -13.75
C SER A 232 -3.98 1.03 -14.03
N CYS A 233 -3.70 0.24 -12.98
CA CYS A 233 -3.05 -1.05 -13.11
C CYS A 233 -4.02 -2.21 -13.39
N ASN A 234 -5.29 -1.97 -13.72
CA ASN A 234 -6.31 -3.01 -13.97
C ASN A 234 -6.44 -4.04 -12.83
N LEU A 235 -6.33 -3.58 -11.58
CA LEU A 235 -6.46 -4.41 -10.39
C LEU A 235 -7.88 -4.26 -9.83
N ALA A 236 -8.56 -5.39 -9.66
CA ALA A 236 -9.89 -5.46 -9.10
C ALA A 236 -9.85 -5.67 -7.58
N ASP A 237 -10.81 -5.08 -6.89
CA ASP A 237 -11.05 -5.29 -5.47
C ASP A 237 -12.49 -5.81 -5.25
N PRO A 238 -12.75 -7.08 -5.58
CA PRO A 238 -14.09 -7.64 -5.49
C PRO A 238 -14.60 -7.70 -4.04
N GLU A 239 -13.71 -7.89 -3.06
CA GLU A 239 -14.05 -8.11 -1.66
C GLU A 239 -14.50 -6.81 -0.97
N PHE A 240 -13.93 -5.63 -1.31
CA PHE A 240 -14.31 -4.36 -0.69
C PHE A 240 -15.10 -3.43 -1.60
N ILE A 241 -14.68 -3.29 -2.87
CA ILE A 241 -15.36 -2.43 -3.84
C ILE A 241 -16.54 -3.18 -4.48
N GLY A 242 -16.34 -4.44 -4.87
CA GLY A 242 -17.40 -5.27 -5.47
C GLY A 242 -18.54 -5.62 -4.50
N GLU A 243 -18.24 -5.68 -3.20
CA GLU A 243 -19.26 -5.83 -2.15
C GLU A 243 -19.80 -4.50 -1.61
N ASN A 244 -19.29 -3.36 -2.10
CA ASN A 244 -19.68 -2.02 -1.63
C ASN A 244 -19.46 -1.83 -0.12
N LEU A 245 -18.37 -2.39 0.41
CA LEU A 245 -17.94 -2.25 1.80
C LEU A 245 -17.02 -1.03 2.01
N ASP A 246 -16.29 -0.61 0.98
CA ASP A 246 -15.44 0.59 1.05
C ASP A 246 -16.26 1.88 0.90
N LYS A 247 -16.66 2.45 2.04
CA LYS A 247 -17.45 3.69 2.09
C LYS A 247 -16.72 4.89 1.50
N HIS A 248 -15.40 4.97 1.66
CA HIS A 248 -14.58 6.05 1.12
C HIS A 248 -14.63 6.03 -0.41
N PHE A 249 -14.42 4.85 -1.02
CA PHE A 249 -14.57 4.67 -2.46
C PHE A 249 -15.96 5.08 -2.95
N SER A 250 -17.02 4.57 -2.33
CA SER A 250 -18.40 4.83 -2.77
C SER A 250 -18.79 6.30 -2.66
N ARG A 251 -18.35 7.00 -1.60
CA ARG A 251 -18.58 8.44 -1.43
C ARG A 251 -17.77 9.28 -2.41
N TYR A 252 -16.49 8.99 -2.56
CA TYR A 252 -15.60 9.69 -3.49
C TYR A 252 -16.08 9.58 -4.93
N ARG A 253 -16.38 8.36 -5.39
CA ARG A 253 -16.97 8.12 -6.72
C ARG A 253 -18.28 8.89 -6.89
N LYS A 254 -19.19 8.84 -5.92
CA LYS A 254 -20.46 9.59 -5.97
C LYS A 254 -20.23 11.11 -6.04
N SER A 255 -19.22 11.62 -5.35
CA SER A 255 -18.84 13.03 -5.38
C SER A 255 -18.35 13.47 -6.76
N LEU A 256 -17.50 12.66 -7.40
CA LEU A 256 -17.05 12.90 -8.79
C LEU A 256 -18.23 12.96 -9.77
N HIS A 257 -19.19 12.04 -9.66
CA HIS A 257 -20.38 12.03 -10.54
C HIS A 257 -21.30 13.23 -10.35
N ARG A 258 -21.43 13.76 -9.12
CA ARG A 258 -22.31 14.91 -8.84
C ARG A 258 -21.75 16.24 -9.36
N ASN A 259 -20.43 16.36 -9.49
CA ASN A 259 -19.75 17.64 -9.73
C ASN A 259 -19.23 17.83 -11.16
N ILE A 260 -19.75 17.06 -12.14
CA ILE A 260 -19.30 17.08 -13.54
C ILE A 260 -19.39 18.46 -14.18
N LYS A 261 -20.38 19.29 -13.82
CA LYS A 261 -20.57 20.63 -14.42
C LYS A 261 -19.43 21.63 -14.14
N LYS A 262 -18.56 21.35 -13.18
CA LYS A 262 -17.36 22.15 -12.84
C LYS A 262 -16.08 21.29 -12.89
N ALA A 263 -16.12 20.16 -13.61
CA ALA A 263 -15.01 19.22 -13.65
C ALA A 263 -13.85 19.79 -14.47
N THR A 264 -12.64 19.70 -13.91
CA THR A 264 -11.40 19.86 -14.65
C THR A 264 -11.13 18.56 -15.43
N SER A 265 -10.17 18.58 -16.37
CA SER A 265 -9.71 17.36 -17.05
C SER A 265 -9.33 16.26 -16.05
N GLN A 266 -8.64 16.64 -14.98
CA GLN A 266 -8.27 15.74 -13.87
C GLN A 266 -9.49 15.12 -13.18
N HIS A 267 -10.56 15.88 -12.93
CA HIS A 267 -11.77 15.32 -12.33
C HIS A 267 -12.47 14.35 -13.28
N ILE A 268 -12.44 14.61 -14.60
CA ILE A 268 -13.00 13.71 -15.62
C ILE A 268 -12.21 12.39 -15.64
N GLU A 269 -10.88 12.47 -15.70
CA GLU A 269 -9.99 11.30 -15.67
C GLU A 269 -10.21 10.47 -14.41
N ARG A 270 -10.23 11.11 -13.23
CA ARG A 270 -10.50 10.43 -11.95
C ARG A 270 -11.87 9.74 -11.96
N LYS A 271 -12.91 10.38 -12.49
CA LYS A 271 -14.23 9.75 -12.63
C LYS A 271 -14.17 8.50 -13.50
N GLU A 272 -13.49 8.57 -14.65
CA GLU A 272 -13.32 7.42 -15.55
C GLU A 272 -12.56 6.28 -14.87
N LEU A 273 -11.49 6.59 -14.14
CA LEU A 273 -10.74 5.62 -13.35
C LEU A 273 -11.60 4.97 -12.25
N MET A 274 -12.40 5.74 -11.51
CA MET A 274 -13.29 5.18 -10.48
C MET A 274 -14.39 4.30 -11.10
N ASP A 275 -14.94 4.71 -12.25
CA ASP A 275 -15.92 3.90 -12.99
C ASP A 275 -15.30 2.59 -13.50
N LYS A 276 -14.07 2.66 -14.01
CA LYS A 276 -13.28 1.50 -14.41
C LYS A 276 -13.02 0.56 -13.23
N LEU A 277 -12.53 1.07 -12.10
CA LEU A 277 -12.25 0.28 -10.91
C LEU A 277 -13.51 -0.41 -10.36
N PHE A 278 -14.63 0.32 -10.31
CA PHE A 278 -15.91 -0.25 -9.91
C PHE A 278 -16.32 -1.41 -10.82
N LYS A 279 -16.23 -1.20 -12.15
CA LYS A 279 -16.56 -2.23 -13.14
C LYS A 279 -15.67 -3.47 -13.00
N LEU A 280 -14.35 -3.29 -12.91
CA LEU A 280 -13.38 -4.38 -12.73
C LEU A 280 -13.70 -5.21 -11.48
N SER A 281 -13.98 -4.53 -10.36
CA SER A 281 -14.30 -5.17 -9.08
C SER A 281 -15.61 -5.95 -9.12
N MET A 282 -16.65 -5.42 -9.77
CA MET A 282 -17.92 -6.12 -10.00
C MET A 282 -17.76 -7.34 -10.91
N MET A 283 -16.94 -7.23 -11.96
CA MET A 283 -16.64 -8.35 -12.86
C MET A 283 -15.88 -9.46 -12.13
N ALA A 284 -14.84 -9.11 -11.37
CA ALA A 284 -14.06 -10.07 -10.60
C ALA A 284 -14.91 -10.81 -9.56
N LYS A 285 -15.84 -10.11 -8.91
CA LYS A 285 -16.81 -10.72 -7.98
C LYS A 285 -17.69 -11.75 -8.70
N THR A 286 -18.36 -11.33 -9.78
CA THR A 286 -19.22 -12.22 -10.58
C THR A 286 -18.47 -13.45 -11.11
N ASN A 287 -17.21 -13.30 -11.51
CA ASN A 287 -16.39 -14.41 -12.01
C ASN A 287 -15.99 -15.41 -10.90
N ASN A 288 -16.02 -14.99 -9.64
CA ASN A 288 -15.69 -15.86 -8.51
C ASN A 288 -16.91 -16.55 -7.90
N ASP A 289 -18.09 -15.94 -8.03
CA ASP A 289 -19.37 -16.48 -7.54
C ASP A 289 -19.97 -17.57 -8.46
N ASN A 290 -19.55 -17.61 -9.73
CA ASN A 290 -19.89 -18.67 -10.70
C ASN A 290 -18.87 -19.82 -10.69
#